data_AF-A0A0P7KK84-F1
#
_entry.id   AF-A0A0P7KK84-F1
#
_cell.length_a   1.000
_cell.length_b   1.000
_cell.length_c   1.000
_cell.angle_alpha   90.00
_cell.angle_beta   90.00
_cell.angle_gamma   90.00
#
_symmetry.space_group_name_H-M   'P 1'
#
loop_
_entity.id
_entity.type
_entity.pdbx_description
1 polymer ?
#
loop_
_entity_poly.entity_id
_entity_poly.type
_entity_poly.pdbx_seq_one_letter_code
_entity_poly.pdbx_strand_id
1 'polypeptide(L)' 'MRIALTSGLTRKQVASGLGVGLSTLNKWGTAHRDTEVVSDKDLDLARENERLRRENRILKEEREILKKATAFFAGPKP' A
#
# COMPACT_ATOMS: atom_id res chain seq x y z
N MET A 1 -12.82 -7.05 -6.37
CA MET A 1 -13.27 -7.95 -5.28
C MET A 1 -12.35 -9.17 -5.22
N ARG A 2 -11.38 -9.19 -4.29
CA ARG A 2 -10.31 -10.22 -4.27
C ARG A 2 -10.74 -11.57 -3.69
N ILE A 3 -11.77 -11.62 -2.84
CA ILE A 3 -12.21 -12.84 -2.13
C ILE A 3 -12.58 -13.97 -3.09
N ALA A 4 -13.36 -13.73 -4.15
CA ALA A 4 -13.69 -14.77 -5.13
C ALA A 4 -12.50 -15.25 -5.98
N LEU A 5 -11.44 -14.43 -6.09
CA LEU A 5 -10.26 -14.74 -6.90
C LEU A 5 -9.18 -15.48 -6.08
N THR A 6 -9.16 -15.31 -4.76
CA THR A 6 -8.11 -15.87 -3.88
C THR A 6 -8.59 -17.00 -2.96
N SER A 7 -9.90 -17.20 -2.81
CA SER A 7 -10.47 -18.20 -1.85
C SER A 7 -10.81 -19.56 -2.46
N GLY A 8 -10.70 -19.73 -3.78
CA GLY A 8 -11.13 -20.96 -4.47
C GLY A 8 -12.66 -21.17 -4.50
N LEU A 9 -13.45 -20.23 -3.96
CA LEU A 9 -14.90 -20.28 -3.97
C LEU A 9 -15.48 -19.83 -5.32
N THR A 10 -16.55 -20.49 -5.76
CA THR A 10 -17.28 -20.05 -6.94
C THR A 10 -18.00 -18.73 -6.66
N ARG A 11 -18.19 -17.89 -7.69
CA ARG A 11 -18.92 -16.61 -7.54
C ARG A 11 -20.33 -16.78 -6.96
N LYS A 12 -20.99 -17.92 -7.21
CA LYS A 12 -22.29 -18.24 -6.62
C LYS A 12 -22.21 -18.42 -5.10
N GLN A 13 -21.19 -19.12 -4.62
CA GLN A 13 -20.97 -19.30 -3.18
C GLN A 13 -20.63 -17.97 -2.50
N VAL A 14 -19.83 -17.13 -3.16
CA VAL A 14 -19.51 -15.78 -2.66
C VAL A 14 -20.77 -14.89 -2.62
N ALA A 15 -21.59 -14.91 -3.66
CA ALA A 15 -22.85 -14.17 -3.70
C ALA A 15 -23.78 -14.60 -2.55
N SER A 16 -23.92 -15.92 -2.37
CA SER A 16 -24.72 -16.51 -1.30
C SER A 16 -24.20 -16.15 0.09
N GLY A 17 -22.88 -16.23 0.32
CA GLY A 17 -22.27 -15.90 1.61
C GLY A 17 -22.34 -14.41 1.95
N LEU A 18 -22.44 -13.54 0.94
CA LEU A 18 -22.62 -12.10 1.09
C LEU A 18 -24.09 -11.66 1.13
N GLY A 19 -25.04 -12.57 0.91
CA GLY A 19 -26.48 -12.26 0.87
C GLY A 19 -26.89 -11.37 -0.31
N VAL A 20 -26.10 -11.36 -1.40
CA VAL A 20 -26.36 -10.52 -2.58
C VAL A 20 -26.69 -11.36 -3.81
N GLY A 21 -27.47 -10.81 -4.73
CA GLY A 21 -27.73 -11.46 -6.01
C GLY A 21 -26.46 -11.59 -6.86
N LEU A 22 -26.36 -12.69 -7.64
CA LEU A 22 -25.21 -12.94 -8.52
C LEU A 22 -25.02 -11.84 -9.58
N SER A 23 -26.10 -11.21 -10.03
CA SER A 23 -26.07 -10.07 -10.96
C SER A 23 -25.44 -8.83 -10.32
N THR A 24 -25.79 -8.53 -9.07
CA THR A 24 -25.17 -7.47 -8.26
C THR A 24 -23.69 -7.75 -8.04
N LEU A 25 -23.35 -9.00 -7.70
CA LEU A 25 -21.97 -9.43 -7.54
C LEU A 25 -21.16 -9.28 -8.84
N ASN A 26 -21.72 -9.68 -9.98
CA ASN A 26 -21.07 -9.55 -11.28
C ASN A 26 -20.88 -8.07 -11.67
N LYS A 27 -21.87 -7.20 -11.41
CA LYS A 27 -21.74 -5.75 -11.63
C LYS A 27 -20.59 -5.16 -10.81
N TRP A 28 -20.48 -5.51 -9.53
CA TRP A 28 -19.35 -5.09 -8.69
C TRP A 28 -18.02 -5.67 -9.18
N GLY A 29 -18.03 -6.90 -9.68
CA GLY A 29 -16.87 -7.53 -10.29
C GLY A 29 -16.37 -6.79 -11.53
N THR A 30 -17.27 -6.38 -12.42
CA THR A 30 -16.93 -5.60 -13.63
C THR A 30 -16.49 -4.18 -13.28
N ALA A 31 -17.24 -3.47 -12.43
CA ALA A 31 -16.88 -2.11 -12.01
C ALA A 31 -15.51 -2.05 -11.34
N HIS A 32 -15.15 -3.06 -10.56
CA HIS A 32 -13.81 -3.16 -9.99
C HIS A 32 -12.74 -3.55 -10.99
N ARG A 33 -13.03 -4.36 -12.02
CA ARG A 33 -12.07 -4.66 -13.10
C ARG A 33 -11.71 -3.42 -13.89
N ASP A 34 -12.67 -2.53 -14.12
CA ASP A 34 -12.42 -1.23 -14.77
C ASP A 34 -11.54 -0.31 -13.89
N THR A 35 -11.47 -0.57 -12.58
CA THR A 35 -10.55 0.10 -11.64
C THR A 35 -9.22 -0.67 -11.46
N GLU A 36 -9.12 -1.91 -11.94
CA GLU A 36 -7.96 -2.79 -11.76
C GLU A 36 -6.92 -2.59 -12.87
N VAL A 37 -7.25 -1.82 -13.90
CA VAL A 37 -6.26 -1.24 -14.81
C VAL A 37 -5.46 -0.23 -14.00
N VAL A 38 -4.27 -0.62 -13.56
CA VAL A 38 -3.32 0.29 -12.94
C VAL A 38 -3.11 1.45 -13.90
N SER A 39 -3.58 2.63 -13.53
CA SER A 39 -3.42 3.79 -14.40
C SER A 39 -1.93 4.17 -14.46
N ASP A 40 -1.48 4.81 -15.54
CA ASP A 40 -0.11 5.32 -15.62
C ASP A 40 0.22 6.24 -14.43
N LYS A 41 -0.79 6.99 -13.96
CA LYS A 41 -0.71 7.80 -12.74
C LYS A 41 -0.42 6.98 -11.49
N ASP A 42 -1.03 5.81 -11.34
CA ASP A 42 -0.79 4.92 -10.20
C ASP A 42 0.63 4.31 -10.24
N LEU A 43 1.14 4.01 -11.44
CA LEU A 43 2.51 3.54 -11.62
C LEU A 43 3.53 4.63 -11.27
N ASP A 44 3.30 5.86 -11.73
CA ASP A 44 4.16 6.99 -11.40
C ASP A 44 4.12 7.33 -9.92
N LEU A 45 2.94 7.26 -9.28
CA LEU A 45 2.80 7.39 -7.84
C LEU A 45 3.57 6.29 -7.08
N ALA A 46 3.55 5.04 -7.56
CA ALA A 46 4.29 3.95 -6.94
C ALA A 46 5.81 4.16 -7.02
N ARG A 47 6.32 4.60 -8.19
CA ARG A 47 7.74 4.94 -8.39
C ARG A 47 8.16 6.08 -7.48
N GLU A 48 7.35 7.13 -7.42
CA GLU A 48 7.61 8.29 -6.56
C GLU A 48 7.59 7.90 -5.08
N ASN A 49 6.67 7.02 -4.67
CA ASN A 49 6.62 6.52 -3.30
C ASN A 49 7.90 5.74 -2.93
N GLU A 50 8.42 4.92 -3.84
CA GLU A 50 9.70 4.24 -3.63
C GLU A 50 10.86 5.23 -3.49
N ARG A 51 10.92 6.26 -4.34
CA ARG A 51 11.94 7.32 -4.26
C ARG A 51 11.89 8.00 -2.89
N LEU A 52 10.71 8.45 -2.47
CA LEU A 52 10.49 9.12 -1.19
C LEU A 52 10.81 8.23 0.01
N ARG A 53 10.57 6.92 -0.07
CA ARG A 53 10.95 5.97 0.98
C ARG A 53 12.47 5.84 1.12
N ARG A 54 13.21 5.82 0.00
CA ARG A 54 14.68 5.79 0.02
C ARG A 54 15.23 7.08 0.63
N GLU A 55 14.72 8.23 0.21
CA GLU A 55 15.14 9.54 0.75
C GLU A 55 14.84 9.66 2.24
N ASN A 56 13.63 9.30 2.67
CA ASN A 56 13.27 9.30 4.09
C ASN A 56 14.16 8.40 4.94
N ARG A 57 14.63 7.28 4.38
CA ARG A 57 15.57 6.39 5.09
C ARG A 57 16.90 7.08 5.31
N ILE A 58 17.48 7.67 4.27
CA ILE A 58 18.76 8.40 4.36
C ILE A 58 18.66 9.55 5.36
N LEU A 59 17.62 10.38 5.24
CA LEU A 59 17.40 11.52 6.15
C LEU A 59 17.26 11.09 7.61
N LYS A 60 16.61 9.94 7.87
CA LYS A 60 16.51 9.39 9.23
C LYS A 60 17.88 8.93 9.74
N GLU A 61 18.68 8.26 8.92
CA GLU A 61 20.03 7.84 9.28
C GLU A 61 20.92 9.05 9.60
N GLU A 62 20.93 10.08 8.74
CA GLU A 62 21.66 11.33 8.94
C GLU A 62 21.22 12.05 10.23
N ARG A 63 19.91 12.16 10.47
CA ARG A 63 19.37 12.76 11.70
C ARG A 63 19.87 12.02 12.94
N GLU A 64 19.90 10.69 12.92
CA GLU A 64 20.38 9.92 14.08
C GLU A 64 21.89 10.09 14.30
N ILE A 65 22.69 10.22 13.24
CA ILE A 65 24.11 10.56 13.36
C ILE A 65 24.28 11.93 14.02
N LEU A 66 23.55 12.94 13.54
CA LEU A 66 23.63 14.29 14.08
C LEU A 66 23.23 14.35 15.55
N LYS A 67 22.14 13.67 15.93
CA LYS A 67 21.73 13.56 17.34
C LYS A 67 22.82 12.98 18.23
N LYS A 68 23.47 11.89 17.79
CA LYS A 68 24.57 11.26 18.53
C LYS A 68 25.75 12.21 18.67
N ALA A 69 26.09 12.95 17.61
CA ALA A 69 27.13 13.96 17.66
C ALA A 69 26.77 15.10 18.64
N THR A 70 25.55 15.65 18.57
CA THR A 70 25.09 16.69 19.49
C THR A 70 25.16 16.21 20.95
N ALA A 71 24.73 14.98 21.22
CA ALA A 71 24.82 14.40 22.57
C ALA A 71 26.28 14.25 23.04
N PHE A 72 27.19 13.83 22.16
CA PHE A 72 28.62 13.75 22.47
C PHE A 72 29.22 15.11 22.81
N PHE A 73 28.91 16.16 22.04
CA PHE A 73 29.45 17.50 22.26
C PHE A 73 28.78 18.28 23.41
N ALA A 74 27.58 17.88 23.84
CA ALA A 74 26.87 18.50 24.96
C ALA A 74 27.30 17.97 26.35
N GLY A 75 28.09 16.89 26.41
CA GLY A 75 28.66 16.39 27.65
C GLY A 75 29.70 17.35 28.26
N PRO A 76 29.96 17.29 29.58
CA PRO A 76 30.99 18.13 30.21
C PRO A 76 32.34 17.87 29.55
N LYS A 77 33.09 18.94 29.24
CA LYS A 77 34.49 18.81 28.82
C LYS A 77 35.30 18.20 29.98
N PRO A 78 36.31 17.37 29.67
CA PRO A 78 37.24 16.87 30.70
C PRO A 78 37.92 18.01 31.46
#